data_AF-A0A973YN33-F1
#
_entry.id   AF-A0A973YN33-F1
#
_cell.length_a   1.000
_cell.length_b   1.000
_cell.length_c   1.000
_cell.angle_alpha   90.00
_cell.angle_beta   90.00
_cell.angle_gamma   90.00
#
_symmetry.space_group_name_H-M   'P 1'
#
loop_
_entity.id
_entity.type
_entity.pdbx_description
1 polymer ?
#
loop_
_entity_poly.entity_id
_entity_poly.type
_entity_poly.pdbx_seq_one_letter_code
_entity_poly.pdbx_strand_id
1 'polypeptide(L)'
;MSDLTITALRFGFLLLLWVLIFSIVSAMRRDLMVGRKAAAGAPSARQVRRNPDLAEPPQPPAKQQARQLVVVEGPLKGRTLPLAASPILLGRAQEATLVLEDDYASGRHARLFPQGSRWFIEDLGSTNGTYLGDQQLTRALPVEPGVPVRIGKTVIELRP
;
A
#
# COMPACT_ATOMS: atom_id res chain seq x y z
N MET A 1 20.49 -51.74 26.19
CA MET A 1 20.17 -50.32 26.46
C MET A 1 18.68 -50.15 26.20
N SER A 2 17.93 -49.62 27.17
CA SER A 2 16.46 -49.72 27.24
C SER A 2 15.76 -48.90 26.14
N ASP A 3 14.79 -49.49 25.42
CA ASP A 3 13.96 -48.83 24.38
C ASP A 3 13.31 -47.52 24.84
N LEU A 4 13.10 -47.38 26.15
CA LEU A 4 12.65 -46.16 26.83
C LEU A 4 13.62 -44.99 26.63
N THR A 5 14.93 -45.22 26.62
CA THR A 5 15.93 -44.16 26.41
C THR A 5 15.92 -43.64 24.98
N ILE A 6 15.79 -44.53 23.99
CA ILE A 6 15.67 -44.16 22.56
C ILE A 6 14.38 -43.39 22.30
N THR A 7 13.27 -43.82 22.92
CA THR A 7 11.97 -43.15 22.81
C THR A 7 12.01 -41.76 23.44
N ALA A 8 12.58 -41.63 24.64
CA ALA A 8 12.77 -40.34 25.30
C ALA A 8 13.67 -39.40 24.47
N LEU A 9 14.75 -39.92 23.86
CA LEU A 9 15.64 -39.14 23.00
C LEU A 9 14.93 -38.63 21.74
N ARG A 10 14.09 -39.47 21.11
CA ARG A 10 13.29 -39.08 19.92
C ARG A 10 12.31 -37.95 20.25
N PHE A 11 11.56 -38.07 21.34
CA PHE A 11 10.62 -37.02 21.75
C PHE A 11 11.35 -35.74 22.18
N GLY A 12 12.48 -35.85 22.87
CA GLY A 12 13.31 -34.71 23.24
C GLY A 12 13.86 -33.97 22.01
N PHE A 13 14.35 -34.71 21.01
CA PHE A 13 14.83 -34.13 19.75
C PHE A 13 13.70 -33.43 18.98
N LEU A 14 12.51 -34.03 18.92
CA LEU A 14 11.34 -33.44 18.26
C LEU A 14 10.89 -32.15 18.95
N LEU A 15 10.86 -32.13 20.29
CA LEU A 15 10.59 -30.92 21.08
C LEU A 15 11.62 -29.82 20.80
N LEU A 16 12.90 -30.17 20.73
CA LEU A 16 13.96 -29.21 20.45
C LEU A 16 13.82 -28.61 19.05
N LEU A 17 13.50 -29.43 18.04
CA LEU A 17 13.20 -28.94 16.69
C LEU A 17 11.98 -28.01 16.68
N TRP A 18 10.93 -28.35 17.42
CA TRP A 18 9.74 -27.50 17.55
C TRP A 18 10.08 -26.14 18.19
N VAL A 19 10.89 -26.14 19.24
CA VAL A 19 11.37 -24.90 19.89
C VAL A 19 12.22 -24.07 18.92
N LEU A 20 13.10 -24.71 18.14
CA LEU A 20 13.93 -24.03 17.15
C LEU A 20 13.07 -23.38 16.07
N ILE A 21 12.12 -24.12 15.49
CA ILE A 21 11.19 -23.62 14.48
C ILE A 21 10.38 -22.45 15.04
N PHE A 22 9.83 -22.59 16.24
CA PHE A 22 9.08 -21.53 16.90
C PHE A 22 9.93 -20.28 17.18
N SER A 23 11.19 -20.47 17.58
CA SER A 23 12.15 -19.39 17.81
C SER A 23 12.46 -18.60 16.53
N ILE A 24 12.71 -19.31 15.41
CA ILE A 24 12.95 -18.70 14.10
C ILE A 24 11.71 -17.91 13.63
N VAL A 25 10.53 -18.50 13.73
CA VAL A 25 9.27 -17.82 13.36
C VAL A 25 8.98 -16.62 14.27
N SER A 26 9.27 -16.73 15.58
CA SER A 26 9.13 -15.64 16.55
C SER A 26 10.11 -14.49 16.25
N ALA A 27 11.35 -14.80 15.90
CA ALA A 27 12.37 -13.81 15.54
C ALA A 27 11.98 -13.05 14.26
N MET A 28 11.51 -13.77 13.23
CA MET A 28 11.06 -13.14 11.98
C MET A 28 9.84 -12.23 12.17
N ARG A 29 8.91 -12.59 13.09
CA ARG A 29 7.81 -11.71 13.49
C ARG A 29 8.28 -10.50 14.30
N ARG A 30 9.34 -10.63 15.10
CA ARG A 30 9.92 -9.52 15.88
C ARG A 30 10.60 -8.51 14.98
N ASP A 31 11.34 -8.93 13.95
CA ASP A 31 11.96 -8.01 12.99
C ASP A 31 10.92 -7.15 12.25
N LEU A 32 9.77 -7.73 11.90
CA LEU A 32 8.65 -6.97 11.33
C LEU A 32 7.98 -6.04 12.36
N MET A 33 8.07 -6.34 13.66
CA MET A 33 7.48 -5.53 14.75
C MET A 33 8.43 -4.43 15.27
N VAL A 34 9.74 -4.53 15.04
CA VAL A 34 10.74 -3.53 15.46
C VAL A 34 10.63 -2.24 14.63
N GLY A 35 10.12 -2.30 13.39
CA GLY A 35 9.79 -1.11 12.58
C GLY A 35 8.62 -0.25 13.09
N ARG A 36 7.94 -0.66 14.17
CA ARG A 36 6.76 0.04 14.72
C ARG A 36 7.00 0.64 16.12
N LYS A 37 8.23 0.56 16.65
CA LYS A 37 8.62 1.11 17.97
C LYS A 37 9.63 2.26 17.88
N ALA A 38 9.47 3.12 16.87
CA ALA A 38 10.08 4.45 16.83
C ALA A 38 9.02 5.57 16.99
N ALA A 39 7.89 5.29 17.65
CA ALA A 39 7.06 6.34 18.24
C ALA A 39 7.69 6.71 19.60
N ALA A 40 8.74 7.53 19.51
CA ALA A 40 9.36 8.20 20.62
C ALA A 40 8.33 8.99 21.46
N GLY A 41 8.63 9.13 22.75
CA GLY A 41 7.76 9.57 23.82
C GLY A 41 6.75 10.67 23.51
N ALA A 42 5.49 10.41 23.85
CA ALA A 42 4.52 11.48 24.06
C ALA A 42 5.00 12.36 25.23
N PRO A 43 5.11 13.69 25.06
CA PRO A 43 5.50 14.58 26.14
C PRO A 43 4.48 14.49 27.29
N SER A 44 4.97 14.43 28.53
CA SER A 44 4.13 14.41 29.72
C SER A 44 3.23 15.66 29.72
N ALA A 45 1.97 15.50 30.11
CA ALA A 45 0.96 16.58 30.20
C ALA A 45 1.43 17.81 31.02
N ARG A 46 2.50 17.65 31.81
CA ARG A 46 3.16 18.72 32.58
C ARG A 46 4.07 19.63 31.74
N GLN A 47 4.62 19.15 30.62
CA GLN A 47 5.45 19.94 29.68
C GLN A 47 4.59 20.78 28.73
N VAL A 48 3.46 20.26 28.26
CA VAL A 48 2.51 20.96 27.37
C VAL A 48 1.93 22.21 28.03
N ARG A 49 1.73 22.18 29.36
CA ARG A 49 1.22 23.36 30.11
C ARG A 49 2.23 24.50 30.25
N ARG A 50 3.53 24.25 30.02
CA ARG A 50 4.59 25.24 30.28
C ARG A 50 4.96 26.05 29.03
N ASN A 51 4.66 25.56 27.83
CA ASN A 51 4.81 26.28 26.57
C ASN A 51 3.49 26.20 25.78
N PRO A 52 2.67 27.26 25.75
CA PRO A 52 1.44 27.28 24.96
C PRO A 52 1.68 27.19 23.43
N ASP A 53 2.91 27.43 22.96
CA ASP A 53 3.32 27.19 21.56
C ASP A 53 3.47 25.68 21.21
N LEU A 54 3.42 24.78 22.20
CA LEU A 54 3.38 23.32 21.98
C LEU A 54 1.94 22.79 21.84
N ALA A 55 0.94 23.67 21.98
CA ALA A 55 -0.48 23.33 21.95
C ALA A 55 -1.17 23.78 20.65
N GLU A 56 -0.41 24.11 19.61
CA GLU A 56 -0.97 24.05 18.27
C GLU A 56 -0.98 22.55 17.90
N PRO A 57 -2.16 21.91 17.75
CA PRO A 57 -2.17 20.59 17.14
C PRO A 57 -1.41 20.75 15.82
N PRO A 58 -0.44 19.87 15.48
CA PRO A 58 0.05 19.88 14.13
C PRO A 58 -1.20 19.63 13.28
N GLN A 59 -1.70 20.68 12.62
CA GLN A 59 -2.61 20.47 11.51
C GLN A 59 -1.84 19.48 10.66
N PRO A 60 -2.32 18.22 10.50
CA PRO A 60 -1.57 17.22 9.78
C PRO A 60 -1.19 17.90 8.47
N PRO A 61 0.11 18.04 8.17
CA PRO A 61 0.60 18.95 7.12
C PRO A 61 -0.30 18.71 5.93
N ALA A 62 -1.09 19.73 5.55
CA ALA A 62 -2.27 19.56 4.69
C ALA A 62 -1.90 18.57 3.60
N LYS A 63 -2.31 17.30 3.77
CA LYS A 63 -1.77 16.21 2.95
C LYS A 63 -2.02 16.66 1.53
N GLN A 64 -0.94 16.92 0.79
CA GLN A 64 -1.01 17.52 -0.54
C GLN A 64 -2.06 16.76 -1.32
N GLN A 65 -3.26 17.36 -1.44
CA GLN A 65 -4.40 16.66 -1.98
C GLN A 65 -4.09 16.46 -3.45
N ALA A 66 -4.12 15.22 -3.94
CA ALA A 66 -3.95 14.98 -5.35
C ALA A 66 -5.04 15.76 -6.11
N ARG A 67 -4.61 16.66 -7.00
CA ARG A 67 -5.49 17.48 -7.84
C ARG A 67 -5.54 17.01 -9.28
N GLN A 68 -4.51 16.28 -9.72
CA GLN A 68 -4.40 15.84 -11.11
C GLN A 68 -3.92 14.40 -11.18
N LEU A 69 -4.45 13.68 -12.17
CA LEU A 69 -3.91 12.42 -12.65
C LEU A 69 -3.10 12.72 -13.91
N VAL A 70 -1.85 12.28 -13.92
CA VAL A 70 -0.93 12.50 -15.04
C VAL A 70 -0.47 11.17 -15.59
N VAL A 71 -0.52 11.02 -16.91
CA VAL A 71 0.09 9.88 -17.60
C VAL A 71 1.57 10.16 -17.79
N VAL A 72 2.42 9.41 -17.09
CA VAL A 72 3.88 9.59 -17.06
C VAL A 72 4.56 8.77 -18.16
N GLU A 73 4.00 7.60 -18.47
CA GLU A 73 4.51 6.69 -19.50
C GLU A 73 3.37 6.05 -20.28
N GLY A 74 3.68 5.57 -21.48
CA GLY A 74 2.74 4.96 -22.41
C GLY A 74 2.34 5.89 -23.56
N PRO A 75 1.41 5.45 -24.41
CA PRO A 75 1.03 6.16 -25.64
C PRO A 75 0.45 7.55 -25.40
N LEU A 76 -0.20 7.74 -24.24
CA LEU A 76 -0.83 9.00 -23.84
C LEU A 76 0.04 9.84 -22.90
N LYS A 77 1.37 9.65 -22.91
CA LYS A 77 2.30 10.39 -22.06
C LYS A 77 2.08 11.90 -22.13
N GLY A 78 2.00 12.54 -20.96
CA GLY A 78 1.74 13.97 -20.81
C GLY A 78 0.25 14.33 -20.73
N ARG A 79 -0.67 13.39 -20.94
CA ARG A 79 -2.10 13.63 -20.71
C ARG A 79 -2.36 13.85 -19.22
N THR A 80 -3.09 14.90 -18.91
CA THR A 80 -3.52 15.22 -17.55
C THR A 80 -5.03 15.26 -17.45
N LEU A 81 -5.55 14.82 -16.30
CA LEU A 81 -6.96 14.83 -15.98
C LEU A 81 -7.16 15.43 -14.58
N PRO A 82 -8.11 16.36 -14.40
CA PRO A 82 -8.42 16.88 -13.07
C PRO A 82 -9.07 15.78 -12.22
N LEU A 83 -8.60 15.65 -10.98
CA LEU A 83 -9.20 14.80 -9.97
C LEU A 83 -10.39 15.54 -9.36
N ALA A 84 -11.59 15.04 -9.64
CA ALA A 84 -12.86 15.59 -9.14
C ALA A 84 -13.49 14.68 -8.07
N ALA A 85 -14.69 15.01 -7.59
CA ALA A 85 -15.42 14.17 -6.65
C ALA A 85 -15.94 12.84 -7.26
N SER A 86 -15.84 12.68 -8.58
CA SER A 86 -16.33 11.52 -9.31
C SER A 86 -15.24 10.45 -9.50
N PRO A 87 -15.60 9.15 -9.49
CA PRO A 87 -14.69 8.09 -9.90
C PRO A 87 -14.22 8.25 -11.34
N ILE A 88 -12.96 7.90 -11.59
CA ILE A 88 -12.33 7.88 -12.91
C ILE A 88 -12.18 6.41 -13.32
N LEU A 89 -12.83 6.04 -14.41
CA LEU A 89 -12.68 4.72 -14.99
C LEU A 89 -11.47 4.73 -15.94
N LEU A 90 -10.60 3.73 -15.78
CA LEU A 90 -9.37 3.53 -16.55
C LEU A 90 -9.53 2.26 -17.38
N GLY A 91 -9.34 2.35 -18.69
CA GLY A 91 -9.42 1.18 -19.56
C GLY A 91 -9.49 1.53 -21.03
N ARG A 92 -9.49 0.52 -21.89
CA ARG A 92 -9.46 0.67 -23.35
C ARG A 92 -10.83 0.97 -23.97
N ALA A 93 -11.92 0.74 -23.24
CA ALA A 93 -13.26 0.98 -23.75
C ALA A 93 -13.55 2.49 -23.80
N GLN A 94 -14.35 2.91 -24.79
CA GLN A 94 -14.73 4.32 -24.97
C GLN A 94 -15.60 4.89 -23.83
N GLU A 95 -16.14 4.02 -22.99
CA GLU A 95 -16.86 4.40 -21.76
C GLU A 95 -15.93 4.82 -20.61
N ALA A 96 -14.61 4.55 -20.72
CA ALA A 96 -13.64 4.94 -19.71
C ALA A 96 -13.42 6.46 -19.69
N THR A 97 -13.29 7.03 -18.50
CA THR A 97 -12.97 8.46 -18.33
C THR A 97 -11.58 8.78 -18.86
N LEU A 98 -10.63 7.87 -18.63
CA LEU A 98 -9.35 7.86 -19.31
C LEU A 98 -9.31 6.61 -20.20
N VAL A 99 -9.56 6.83 -21.48
CA VAL A 99 -9.41 5.80 -22.51
C VAL A 99 -7.92 5.54 -22.70
N LEU A 100 -7.48 4.32 -22.42
CA LEU A 100 -6.11 3.87 -22.57
C LEU A 100 -5.90 3.28 -23.96
N GLU A 101 -4.97 3.84 -24.72
CA GLU A 101 -4.53 3.30 -26.02
C GLU A 101 -3.51 2.17 -25.83
N ASP A 102 -3.84 1.18 -25.02
CA ASP A 102 -2.92 0.11 -24.61
C ASP A 102 -3.56 -1.27 -24.81
N ASP A 103 -2.93 -2.11 -25.63
CA ASP A 103 -3.40 -3.47 -25.93
C ASP A 103 -3.38 -4.38 -24.69
N TYR A 104 -2.57 -4.05 -23.67
CA TYR A 104 -2.53 -4.77 -22.40
C TYR A 104 -3.57 -4.25 -21.40
N ALA A 105 -4.30 -3.19 -21.72
CA ALA A 105 -5.42 -2.71 -20.93
C ALA A 105 -6.74 -3.39 -21.33
N SER A 106 -7.55 -3.68 -20.32
CA SER A 106 -8.88 -4.25 -20.48
C SER A 106 -9.87 -3.12 -20.74
N GLY A 107 -11.05 -3.43 -21.29
CA GLY A 107 -12.08 -2.42 -21.58
C GLY A 107 -12.42 -1.57 -20.35
N ARG A 108 -12.73 -2.24 -19.24
CA ARG A 108 -12.85 -1.67 -17.89
C ARG A 108 -11.76 -2.28 -17.02
N HIS A 109 -10.60 -1.63 -16.93
CA HIS A 109 -9.41 -2.23 -16.33
C HIS A 109 -9.31 -1.92 -14.83
N ALA A 110 -9.33 -0.64 -14.49
CA ALA A 110 -9.23 -0.18 -13.11
C ALA A 110 -10.15 1.01 -12.87
N ARG A 111 -10.47 1.25 -11.60
CA ARG A 111 -11.22 2.42 -11.16
C ARG A 111 -10.44 3.15 -10.09
N LEU A 112 -10.23 4.44 -10.32
CA LEU A 112 -9.73 5.35 -9.30
C LEU A 112 -10.91 6.11 -8.72
N PHE A 113 -11.08 6.13 -7.39
CA PHE A 113 -12.22 6.77 -6.74
C PHE A 113 -11.82 7.49 -5.45
N PRO A 114 -12.48 8.62 -5.12
CA PRO A 114 -12.20 9.32 -3.89
C PRO A 114 -12.90 8.64 -2.70
N GLN A 115 -12.20 8.55 -1.57
CA GLN A 115 -12.76 8.12 -0.28
C GLN A 115 -12.24 9.04 0.82
N GLY A 116 -13.08 9.98 1.26
CA GLY A 116 -12.69 11.03 2.19
C GLY A 116 -11.66 11.97 1.55
N SER A 117 -10.50 12.13 2.18
CA SER A 117 -9.40 12.97 1.68
C SER A 117 -8.37 12.23 0.82
N ARG A 118 -8.59 10.94 0.53
CA ARG A 118 -7.65 10.09 -0.20
C ARG A 118 -8.28 9.51 -1.45
N TRP A 119 -7.42 9.18 -2.41
CA TRP A 119 -7.78 8.44 -3.60
C TRP A 119 -7.46 6.97 -3.41
N PHE A 120 -8.33 6.11 -3.92
CA PHE A 120 -8.16 4.66 -3.92
C PHE A 120 -8.24 4.15 -5.33
N ILE A 121 -7.45 3.12 -5.61
CA ILE A 121 -7.49 2.39 -6.88
C ILE A 121 -7.91 0.95 -6.64
N GLU A 122 -8.78 0.47 -7.51
CA GLU A 122 -9.30 -0.89 -7.53
C GLU A 122 -9.17 -1.46 -8.94
N ASP A 123 -8.71 -2.71 -9.03
CA ASP A 123 -8.72 -3.47 -10.28
C ASP A 123 -10.12 -4.06 -10.49
N LEU A 124 -10.66 -3.94 -11.72
CA LEU A 124 -12.01 -4.38 -12.05
C LEU A 124 -12.05 -5.79 -12.68
N GLY A 125 -11.09 -6.65 -12.32
CA GLY A 125 -10.95 -7.99 -12.91
C GLY A 125 -10.22 -7.95 -14.25
N SER A 126 -9.17 -7.14 -14.33
CA SER A 126 -8.38 -7.03 -15.54
C SER A 126 -7.56 -8.29 -15.83
N THR A 127 -7.22 -8.51 -17.09
CA THR A 127 -6.48 -9.72 -17.51
C THR A 127 -5.02 -9.70 -17.04
N ASN A 128 -4.37 -8.53 -17.11
CA ASN A 128 -2.94 -8.38 -16.80
C ASN A 128 -2.68 -7.85 -15.38
N GLY A 129 -3.74 -7.41 -14.68
CA GLY A 129 -3.67 -6.78 -13.38
C GLY A 129 -3.26 -5.32 -13.42
N THR A 130 -3.62 -4.61 -12.36
CA THR A 130 -3.16 -3.26 -12.05
C THR A 130 -2.08 -3.33 -10.98
N TYR A 131 -1.04 -2.50 -11.10
CA TYR A 131 0.07 -2.44 -10.15
C TYR A 131 0.18 -1.03 -9.55
N LEU A 132 0.41 -0.94 -8.25
CA LEU A 132 0.72 0.30 -7.53
C LEU A 132 2.17 0.20 -7.05
N GLY A 133 3.07 0.97 -7.68
CA GLY A 133 4.51 0.73 -7.60
C GLY A 133 4.85 -0.66 -8.11
N ASP A 134 5.53 -1.45 -7.27
CA ASP A 134 5.91 -2.83 -7.57
C ASP A 134 4.88 -3.86 -7.12
N GLN A 135 3.80 -3.43 -6.45
CA GLN A 135 2.80 -4.34 -5.88
C GLN A 135 1.57 -4.47 -6.79
N GLN A 136 1.19 -5.71 -7.14
CA GLN A 136 -0.08 -5.98 -7.82
C GLN A 136 -1.27 -5.77 -6.88
N LEU A 137 -2.33 -5.14 -7.39
CA LEU A 137 -3.56 -4.95 -6.65
C LEU A 137 -4.33 -6.27 -6.53
N THR A 138 -4.71 -6.61 -5.30
CA THR A 138 -5.64 -7.71 -4.99
C THR A 138 -6.93 -7.21 -4.36
N ARG A 139 -6.98 -5.92 -4.01
CA ARG A 139 -8.11 -5.20 -3.43
C ARG A 139 -7.91 -3.70 -3.66
N ALA A 140 -8.92 -2.90 -3.31
CA ALA A 140 -8.78 -1.44 -3.32
C ALA A 140 -7.65 -0.99 -2.36
N LEU A 141 -6.69 -0.22 -2.88
CA LEU A 141 -5.58 0.35 -2.10
C LEU A 141 -5.55 1.88 -2.22
N PRO A 142 -5.14 2.60 -1.16
CA PRO A 142 -4.96 4.03 -1.23
C PRO A 142 -3.78 4.38 -2.14
N VAL A 143 -3.96 5.39 -3.00
CA VAL A 143 -2.92 5.94 -3.87
C VAL A 143 -2.46 7.26 -3.28
N GLU A 144 -1.22 7.30 -2.85
CA GLU A 144 -0.60 8.54 -2.39
C GLU A 144 -0.06 9.32 -3.61
N PRO A 145 -0.07 10.68 -3.58
CA PRO A 145 0.55 11.48 -4.63
C PRO A 145 2.01 11.09 -4.85
N GLY A 146 2.45 11.07 -6.12
CA GLY A 146 3.81 10.68 -6.49
C GLY A 146 4.02 9.17 -6.68
N VAL A 147 3.08 8.32 -6.28
CA VAL A 147 3.21 6.87 -6.44
C VAL A 147 2.72 6.46 -7.84
N PRO A 148 3.55 5.78 -8.66
CA PRO A 148 3.15 5.35 -9.98
C PRO A 148 2.17 4.17 -9.89
N VAL A 149 1.12 4.24 -10.69
CA VAL A 149 0.19 3.13 -10.97
C VAL A 149 0.46 2.67 -12.40
N ARG A 150 0.73 1.38 -12.58
CA ARG A 150 0.98 0.78 -13.88
C ARG A 150 -0.18 -0.10 -14.32
N ILE A 151 -0.64 0.15 -15.54
CA ILE A 151 -1.68 -0.60 -16.26
C ILE A 151 -1.10 -0.96 -17.63
N GLY A 152 -0.76 -2.23 -17.84
CA GLY A 152 -0.07 -2.64 -19.06
C GLY A 152 1.27 -1.91 -19.24
N LYS A 153 1.38 -1.14 -20.33
CA LYS A 153 2.49 -0.25 -20.69
C LYS A 153 2.28 1.20 -20.24
N THR A 154 1.09 1.54 -19.73
CA THR A 154 0.75 2.90 -19.30
C THR A 154 1.05 3.06 -17.81
N VAL A 155 1.75 4.14 -17.47
CA VAL A 155 2.01 4.52 -16.07
C VAL A 155 1.34 5.86 -15.79
N ILE A 156 0.53 5.90 -14.74
CA ILE A 156 -0.16 7.09 -14.28
C ILE A 156 0.29 7.43 -12.86
N GLU A 157 0.23 8.71 -12.51
CA GLU A 157 0.67 9.21 -11.21
C GLU A 157 -0.29 10.29 -10.75
N LEU A 158 -0.57 10.32 -9.45
CA LEU A 158 -1.35 11.40 -8.85
C LEU A 158 -0.43 12.55 -8.45
N ARG A 159 -0.76 13.77 -8.85
CA ARG A 159 -0.02 14.99 -8.55
C ARG A 159 -0.87 16.02 -7.82
N PRO A 160 -0.27 16.83 -6.93
CA PRO A 160 -0.97 17.90 -6.24
C PRO A 160 -1.29 19.11 -7.12
#